data_AF-A0A814EA99-F1
#
_entry.id   AF-A0A814EA99-F1
#
_cell.length_a   1.000
_cell.length_b   1.000
_cell.length_c   1.000
_cell.angle_alpha   90.00
_cell.angle_beta   90.00
_cell.angle_gamma   90.00
#
_symmetry.space_group_name_H-M   'P 1'
#
loop_
_entity.id
_entity.type
_entity.pdbx_description
1 polymer ?
#
loop_
_entity_poly.entity_id
_entity_poly.type
_entity_poly.pdbx_seq_one_letter_code
_entity_poly.pdbx_strand_id
1 'polypeptide(L)'
;MMFILYATTLIIVIGDITAYNFPFSTAGRHIIDSTGQTLKFSCLNWPGSMETLMPEGLQHNSVNNIVLLIKAMGFNCVRLTFSIDMTLSKNQNITALESLQMQSLGSAVSGFQLYNPTLLDETVLSVFNIVLDALEQQDILILLDNHVRKAMWCCSDSDGNGFWNDKYFDPIEWENGLRLMSLIARQKHHIVAISLRNELRGSGQNLPDWYKYVLIGVIDTIHQTNPDILIVISGLNYDLDLSFIRYTPVQDLLPELIKSKIVYEGHWYSWSNVQKCRMELRMLGVISRQKMKNILRRYG
;
A
#
# COMPACT_ATOMS: atom_id res chain seq x y z
N MET A 1 -45.93 50.34 13.04
CA MET A 1 -45.26 49.09 13.47
C MET A 1 -44.31 48.71 12.34
N MET A 2 -43.01 48.92 12.53
CA MET A 2 -41.98 48.79 11.48
C MET A 2 -41.38 47.38 11.57
N PHE A 3 -41.68 46.51 10.60
CA PHE A 3 -41.09 45.18 10.54
C PHE A 3 -39.75 45.24 9.82
N ILE A 4 -38.66 45.07 10.57
CA ILE A 4 -37.32 44.85 10.03
C ILE A 4 -37.22 43.38 9.66
N LEU A 5 -37.21 43.06 8.36
CA LEU A 5 -36.85 41.72 7.90
C LEU A 5 -35.32 41.56 8.00
N TYR A 6 -34.87 40.71 8.93
CA TYR A 6 -33.49 40.23 8.94
C TYR A 6 -33.37 39.12 7.89
N ALA A 7 -32.69 39.41 6.78
CA ALA A 7 -32.26 38.38 5.84
C ALA A 7 -31.02 37.69 6.42
N THR A 8 -31.19 36.47 6.93
CA THR A 8 -30.07 35.61 7.32
C THR A 8 -29.47 34.98 6.06
N THR A 9 -28.31 35.47 5.63
CA THR A 9 -27.50 34.85 4.58
C THR A 9 -26.82 33.60 5.16
N LEU A 10 -27.26 32.42 4.74
CA LEU A 10 -26.58 31.17 5.02
C LEU A 10 -25.39 31.05 4.05
N ILE A 11 -24.18 31.37 4.51
CA ILE A 11 -22.96 31.07 3.75
C ILE A 11 -22.65 29.59 4.01
N ILE A 12 -23.06 28.73 3.07
CA ILE A 12 -22.56 27.36 3.02
C ILE A 12 -21.15 27.46 2.45
N VAL A 13 -20.15 27.44 3.33
CA VAL A 13 -18.78 27.10 2.91
C VAL A 13 -18.80 25.61 2.60
N ILE A 14 -19.13 25.26 1.36
CA ILE A 14 -18.80 23.94 0.83
C ILE A 14 -17.27 23.95 0.82
N GLY A 15 -16.64 23.30 1.81
CA GLY A 15 -15.20 23.07 1.75
C GLY A 15 -14.91 22.41 0.40
N ASP A 16 -13.94 22.96 -0.34
CA ASP A 16 -13.58 22.44 -1.65
C ASP A 16 -13.41 20.93 -1.55
N ILE A 17 -14.28 20.18 -2.21
CA ILE A 17 -13.99 18.80 -2.59
C ILE A 17 -12.88 18.96 -3.62
N THR A 18 -11.64 19.03 -3.17
CA THR A 18 -10.49 18.99 -4.08
C THR A 18 -10.44 17.56 -4.61
N ALA A 19 -11.14 17.32 -5.71
CA ALA A 19 -11.00 16.11 -6.49
C ALA A 19 -9.51 15.93 -6.82
N TYR A 20 -8.99 14.72 -6.65
CA TYR A 20 -7.60 14.42 -6.94
C TYR A 20 -7.33 14.55 -8.44
N ASN A 21 -6.27 15.27 -8.83
CA ASN A 21 -5.85 15.34 -10.23
C ASN A 21 -4.81 14.25 -10.54
N PHE A 22 -5.27 13.11 -11.02
CA PHE A 22 -4.38 12.03 -11.43
C PHE A 22 -3.64 12.36 -12.74
N PRO A 23 -2.51 11.69 -13.05
CA PRO A 23 -1.75 10.80 -12.18
C PRO A 23 -0.85 11.56 -11.21
N PHE A 24 -0.42 10.89 -10.13
CA PHE A 24 0.54 11.47 -9.18
C PHE A 24 1.99 11.27 -9.62
N SER A 25 2.87 12.13 -9.12
CA SER A 25 4.31 12.08 -9.35
C SER A 25 5.07 12.64 -8.14
N THR A 26 6.40 12.63 -8.19
CA THR A 26 7.27 13.17 -7.16
C THR A 26 8.01 14.40 -7.66
N ALA A 27 8.07 15.42 -6.79
CA ALA A 27 8.88 16.63 -6.96
C ALA A 27 9.73 16.82 -5.70
N GLY A 28 10.98 16.40 -5.76
CA GLY A 28 11.84 16.29 -4.59
C GLY A 28 11.24 15.32 -3.57
N ARG A 29 10.96 15.80 -2.34
CA ARG A 29 10.35 14.99 -1.27
C ARG A 29 8.82 14.97 -1.26
N HIS A 30 8.19 15.65 -2.21
CA HIS A 30 6.74 15.84 -2.23
C HIS A 30 6.11 14.95 -3.27
N ILE A 31 4.98 14.33 -2.91
CA ILE A 31 4.05 13.76 -3.88
C ILE A 31 3.18 14.91 -4.38
N ILE A 32 3.06 15.04 -5.69
CA ILE A 32 2.27 16.08 -6.35
C ILE A 32 1.24 15.45 -7.30
N ASP A 33 0.12 16.15 -7.48
CA ASP A 33 -0.87 15.81 -8.50
C ASP A 33 -0.45 16.34 -9.89
N SER A 34 -1.26 16.07 -10.91
CA SER A 34 -0.97 16.53 -12.28
C SER A 34 -1.04 18.05 -12.48
N THR A 35 -1.54 18.80 -11.49
CA THR A 35 -1.52 20.28 -11.48
C THR A 35 -0.30 20.85 -10.73
N GLY A 36 0.51 19.99 -10.10
CA GLY A 36 1.64 20.38 -9.26
C GLY A 36 1.28 20.66 -7.79
N GLN A 37 0.03 20.42 -7.38
CA GLN A 37 -0.38 20.57 -5.99
C GLN A 37 0.23 19.45 -5.14
N THR A 38 0.80 19.80 -3.98
CA THR A 38 1.36 18.79 -3.06
C THR A 38 0.26 18.08 -2.28
N LEU A 39 0.37 16.75 -2.21
CA LEU A 39 -0.50 15.90 -1.41
C LEU A 39 0.25 15.25 -0.26
N LYS A 40 -0.50 14.89 0.79
CA LYS A 40 0.00 14.10 1.90
C LYS A 40 -0.88 12.89 2.08
N PHE A 41 -0.25 11.73 2.14
CA PHE A 41 -0.89 10.49 2.47
C PHE A 41 -1.01 10.36 3.99
N SER A 42 -2.24 10.24 4.46
CA SER A 42 -2.60 9.89 5.82
C SER A 42 -3.33 8.56 5.73
N CYS A 43 -2.55 7.47 5.72
CA CYS A 43 -3.06 6.13 5.47
C CYS A 43 -3.18 5.31 6.75
N LEU A 44 -4.06 4.33 6.71
CA LEU A 44 -3.99 3.15 7.57
C LEU A 44 -3.52 1.93 6.76
N ASN A 45 -3.02 0.90 7.46
CA ASN A 45 -2.77 -0.41 6.86
C ASN A 45 -4.02 -1.28 7.01
N TRP A 46 -4.49 -1.89 5.92
CA TRP A 46 -5.53 -2.91 5.94
C TRP A 46 -4.91 -4.24 5.51
N PRO A 47 -4.75 -5.21 6.42
CA PRO A 47 -4.18 -6.51 6.08
C PRO A 47 -5.06 -7.29 5.11
N GLY A 48 -4.48 -7.85 4.07
CA GLY A 48 -5.12 -8.79 3.13
C GLY A 48 -4.16 -9.84 2.54
N SER A 49 -2.96 -9.97 3.12
CA SER A 49 -1.88 -10.84 2.63
C SER A 49 -1.80 -12.21 3.33
N MET A 50 -2.72 -12.49 4.26
CA MET A 50 -2.76 -13.72 5.06
C MET A 50 -3.32 -14.90 4.25
N GLU A 51 -3.34 -16.09 4.84
CA GLU A 51 -3.66 -17.38 4.19
C GLU A 51 -5.08 -17.46 3.60
N THR A 52 -5.99 -16.58 4.02
CA THR A 52 -7.33 -16.43 3.43
C THR A 52 -7.30 -15.71 2.07
N LEU A 53 -6.19 -15.03 1.74
CA LEU A 53 -5.98 -14.26 0.51
C LEU A 53 -7.02 -13.14 0.30
N MET A 54 -7.66 -12.68 1.37
CA MET A 54 -8.68 -11.63 1.34
C MET A 54 -8.40 -10.59 2.42
N PRO A 55 -8.89 -9.34 2.25
CA PRO A 55 -8.82 -8.33 3.30
C PRO A 55 -9.47 -8.83 4.60
N GLU A 56 -8.80 -8.60 5.73
CA GLU A 56 -9.24 -9.06 7.04
C GLU A 56 -10.46 -8.25 7.55
N GLY A 57 -11.27 -8.88 8.41
CA GLY A 57 -12.38 -8.22 9.10
C GLY A 57 -13.74 -8.27 8.38
N LEU A 58 -13.80 -8.84 7.17
CA LEU A 58 -15.04 -9.00 6.39
C LEU A 58 -16.06 -9.95 7.06
N GLN A 59 -15.62 -10.78 8.00
CA GLN A 59 -16.49 -11.59 8.86
C GLN A 59 -17.13 -10.79 10.02
N HIS A 60 -16.65 -9.57 10.28
CA HIS A 60 -17.11 -8.75 11.39
C HIS A 60 -17.94 -7.55 10.94
N ASN A 61 -17.86 -7.16 9.67
CA ASN A 61 -18.56 -5.99 9.15
C ASN A 61 -18.65 -6.00 7.62
N SER A 62 -19.58 -5.25 7.04
CA SER A 62 -19.69 -5.15 5.58
C SER A 62 -18.52 -4.33 5.00
N VAL A 63 -18.09 -4.65 3.77
CA VAL A 63 -17.02 -3.90 3.07
C VAL A 63 -17.30 -2.40 3.12
N ASN A 64 -18.52 -1.99 2.76
CA ASN A 64 -18.93 -0.59 2.72
C ASN A 64 -18.84 0.08 4.09
N ASN A 65 -19.26 -0.61 5.16
CA ASN A 65 -19.21 -0.02 6.49
C ASN A 65 -17.76 0.12 7.00
N ILE A 66 -16.89 -0.85 6.70
CA ILE A 66 -15.45 -0.72 7.01
C ILE A 66 -14.90 0.52 6.30
N VAL A 67 -15.11 0.67 4.99
CA VAL A 67 -14.63 1.83 4.23
C VAL A 67 -15.18 3.16 4.78
N LEU A 68 -16.45 3.21 5.16
CA LEU A 68 -17.05 4.41 5.79
C LEU A 68 -16.41 4.73 7.14
N LEU A 69 -16.07 3.72 7.96
CA LEU A 69 -15.33 3.93 9.21
C LEU A 69 -13.93 4.47 8.95
N ILE A 70 -13.23 3.98 7.91
CA ILE A 70 -11.92 4.51 7.49
C ILE A 70 -12.01 5.99 7.18
N LYS A 71 -13.00 6.39 6.38
CA LYS A 71 -13.26 7.79 6.02
C LYS A 71 -13.60 8.64 7.26
N ALA A 72 -14.45 8.11 8.14
CA ALA A 72 -14.86 8.79 9.37
C ALA A 72 -13.70 9.03 10.35
N MET A 73 -12.68 8.15 10.35
CA MET A 73 -11.44 8.33 11.13
C MET A 73 -10.51 9.41 10.54
N GLY A 74 -10.81 9.94 9.35
CA GLY A 74 -10.06 11.01 8.69
C GLY A 74 -8.85 10.54 7.89
N PHE A 75 -8.75 9.24 7.59
CA PHE A 75 -7.75 8.73 6.65
C PHE A 75 -8.16 9.04 5.22
N ASN A 76 -7.21 9.45 4.38
CA ASN A 76 -7.43 9.70 2.95
C ASN A 76 -6.84 8.60 2.06
N CYS A 77 -6.20 7.60 2.65
CA CYS A 77 -5.66 6.46 1.95
C CYS A 77 -5.64 5.16 2.75
N VAL A 78 -5.51 4.04 2.04
CA VAL A 78 -5.30 2.71 2.62
C VAL A 78 -4.08 2.06 1.95
N ARG A 79 -3.14 1.58 2.77
CA ARG A 79 -2.10 0.62 2.37
C ARG A 79 -2.70 -0.78 2.49
N LEU A 80 -3.19 -1.31 1.38
CA LEU A 80 -3.90 -2.60 1.32
C LEU A 80 -2.90 -3.68 0.96
N THR A 81 -2.66 -4.60 1.90
CA THR A 81 -1.64 -5.63 1.72
C THR A 81 -2.17 -6.81 0.91
N PHE A 82 -1.32 -7.41 0.08
CA PHE A 82 -1.63 -8.64 -0.65
C PHE A 82 -0.40 -9.57 -0.67
N SER A 83 -0.65 -10.86 -0.91
CA SER A 83 0.40 -11.84 -1.17
C SER A 83 0.49 -12.17 -2.66
N ILE A 84 1.68 -12.55 -3.15
CA ILE A 84 1.81 -13.07 -4.52
C ILE A 84 1.01 -14.36 -4.69
N ASP A 85 0.84 -15.17 -3.64
CA ASP A 85 -0.02 -16.36 -3.67
C ASP A 85 -1.43 -16.07 -4.21
N MET A 86 -2.05 -14.92 -3.90
CA MET A 86 -3.36 -14.52 -4.45
C MET A 86 -3.34 -14.41 -5.99
N THR A 87 -2.19 -14.08 -6.58
CA THR A 87 -2.02 -13.86 -8.02
C THR A 87 -1.69 -15.14 -8.79
N LEU A 88 -1.30 -16.22 -8.10
CA LEU A 88 -0.92 -17.48 -8.76
C LEU A 88 -2.14 -18.15 -9.39
N SER A 89 -2.00 -18.67 -10.61
CA SER A 89 -3.11 -19.26 -11.37
C SER A 89 -3.88 -20.35 -10.62
N LYS A 90 -3.20 -21.12 -9.76
CA LYS A 90 -3.81 -22.16 -8.92
C LYS A 90 -4.81 -21.62 -7.87
N ASN A 91 -4.67 -20.35 -7.48
CA ASN A 91 -5.48 -19.73 -6.43
C ASN A 91 -6.54 -18.77 -7.00
N GLN A 92 -6.47 -18.39 -8.28
CA GLN A 92 -7.38 -17.40 -8.88
C GLN A 92 -8.85 -17.86 -8.93
N ASN A 93 -9.10 -19.18 -8.91
CA ASN A 93 -10.45 -19.76 -8.93
C ASN A 93 -10.96 -20.17 -7.53
N ILE A 94 -10.15 -19.98 -6.48
CA ILE A 94 -10.57 -20.30 -5.11
C ILE A 94 -11.59 -19.26 -4.68
N THR A 95 -12.78 -19.71 -4.29
CA THR A 95 -13.82 -18.85 -3.71
C THR A 95 -13.49 -18.42 -2.29
N ALA A 96 -14.10 -17.34 -1.81
CA ALA A 96 -13.97 -16.93 -0.41
C ALA A 96 -14.39 -18.05 0.56
N LEU A 97 -15.48 -18.77 0.24
CA LEU A 97 -15.94 -19.91 1.03
C LEU A 97 -14.88 -21.02 1.10
N GLU A 98 -14.34 -21.44 -0.05
CA GLU A 98 -13.30 -22.48 -0.11
C GLU A 98 -12.04 -22.04 0.64
N SER A 99 -11.61 -20.79 0.47
CA SER A 99 -10.46 -20.24 1.19
C SER A 99 -10.64 -20.30 2.71
N LEU A 100 -11.81 -19.87 3.22
CA LEU A 100 -12.14 -19.96 4.65
C LEU A 100 -12.17 -21.42 5.14
N GLN A 101 -12.71 -22.34 4.33
CA GLN A 101 -12.75 -23.77 4.67
C GLN A 101 -11.36 -24.40 4.71
N MET A 102 -10.47 -24.06 3.77
CA MET A 102 -9.08 -24.51 3.76
C MET A 102 -8.32 -24.09 5.01
N GLN A 103 -8.66 -22.93 5.59
CA GLN A 103 -8.09 -22.44 6.84
C GLN A 103 -8.85 -22.89 8.10
N SER A 104 -9.86 -23.78 7.95
CA SER A 104 -10.73 -24.23 9.06
C SER A 104 -11.45 -23.10 9.80
N LEU A 105 -11.78 -22.00 9.11
CA LEU A 105 -12.41 -20.80 9.66
C LEU A 105 -13.94 -20.84 9.53
N GLY A 106 -14.57 -21.91 10.01
CA GLY A 106 -16.03 -22.09 9.89
C GLY A 106 -16.85 -20.97 10.53
N SER A 107 -16.38 -20.39 11.64
CA SER A 107 -17.05 -19.24 12.30
C SER A 107 -17.01 -17.97 11.45
N ALA A 108 -15.97 -17.79 10.63
CA ALA A 108 -15.87 -16.65 9.72
C ALA A 108 -16.91 -16.74 8.59
N VAL A 109 -17.26 -17.95 8.14
CA VAL A 109 -18.32 -18.14 7.13
C VAL A 109 -19.64 -17.57 7.61
N SER A 110 -20.03 -17.81 8.87
CA SER A 110 -21.25 -17.22 9.45
C SER A 110 -21.19 -15.69 9.51
N GLY A 111 -20.01 -15.13 9.79
CA GLY A 111 -19.79 -13.69 9.73
C GLY A 111 -19.98 -13.13 8.32
N PHE A 112 -19.41 -13.79 7.31
CA PHE A 112 -19.63 -13.43 5.90
C PHE A 112 -21.11 -13.55 5.51
N GLN A 113 -21.82 -14.60 5.91
CA GLN A 113 -23.26 -14.74 5.65
C GLN A 113 -24.07 -13.57 6.22
N LEU A 114 -23.65 -13.02 7.37
CA LEU A 114 -24.32 -11.90 8.00
C LEU A 114 -24.00 -10.56 7.32
N TYR A 115 -22.73 -10.30 7.00
CA TYR A 115 -22.27 -8.97 6.60
C TYR A 115 -22.00 -8.82 5.11
N ASN A 116 -21.61 -9.89 4.43
CA ASN A 116 -21.16 -9.90 3.04
C ASN A 116 -21.57 -11.21 2.32
N PRO A 117 -22.86 -11.62 2.35
CA PRO A 117 -23.27 -12.97 1.92
C PRO A 117 -22.91 -13.29 0.47
N THR A 118 -22.98 -12.29 -0.41
CA THR A 118 -22.66 -12.46 -1.84
C THR A 118 -21.19 -12.71 -2.10
N LEU A 119 -20.29 -12.33 -1.18
CA LEU A 119 -18.84 -12.51 -1.37
C LEU A 119 -18.37 -13.95 -1.18
N LEU A 120 -19.20 -14.83 -0.59
CA LEU A 120 -18.81 -16.21 -0.35
C LEU A 120 -18.59 -17.00 -1.64
N ASP A 121 -19.36 -16.69 -2.67
CA ASP A 121 -19.30 -17.34 -3.98
C ASP A 121 -18.31 -16.66 -4.94
N GLU A 122 -17.76 -15.51 -4.56
CA GLU A 122 -16.75 -14.77 -5.32
C GLU A 122 -15.36 -15.38 -5.12
N THR A 123 -14.51 -15.29 -6.14
CA THR A 123 -13.10 -15.68 -5.98
C THR A 123 -12.38 -14.74 -5.02
N VAL A 124 -11.33 -15.20 -4.36
CA VAL A 124 -10.54 -14.36 -3.43
C VAL A 124 -10.02 -13.08 -4.10
N LEU A 125 -9.65 -13.16 -5.39
CA LEU A 125 -9.23 -11.99 -6.18
C LEU A 125 -10.41 -11.06 -6.50
N SER A 126 -11.61 -11.61 -6.76
CA SER A 126 -12.84 -10.82 -6.95
C SER A 126 -13.21 -10.09 -5.66
N VAL A 127 -13.16 -10.75 -4.50
CA VAL A 127 -13.36 -10.12 -3.19
C VAL A 127 -12.37 -8.99 -2.96
N PHE A 128 -11.08 -9.20 -3.25
CA PHE A 128 -10.08 -8.15 -3.16
C PHE A 128 -10.43 -6.96 -4.09
N ASN A 129 -10.84 -7.22 -5.33
CA ASN A 129 -11.26 -6.16 -6.26
C ASN A 129 -12.52 -5.40 -5.79
N ILE A 130 -13.50 -6.09 -5.19
CA ILE A 130 -14.70 -5.45 -4.62
C ILE A 130 -14.31 -4.49 -3.48
N VAL A 131 -13.32 -4.84 -2.66
CA VAL A 131 -12.78 -3.93 -1.64
C VAL A 131 -12.10 -2.70 -2.26
N LEU A 132 -11.35 -2.89 -3.35
CA LEU A 132 -10.75 -1.77 -4.10
C LEU A 132 -11.83 -0.83 -4.67
N ASP A 133 -12.89 -1.39 -5.27
CA ASP A 133 -14.01 -0.63 -5.81
C ASP A 133 -14.72 0.18 -4.71
N ALA A 134 -14.92 -0.41 -3.53
CA ALA A 134 -15.54 0.28 -2.41
C ALA A 134 -14.69 1.45 -1.87
N LEU A 135 -13.37 1.28 -1.79
CA LEU A 135 -12.43 2.34 -1.41
C LEU A 135 -12.44 3.50 -2.43
N GLU A 136 -12.41 3.17 -3.72
CA GLU A 136 -12.48 4.16 -4.81
C GLU A 136 -13.81 4.93 -4.80
N GLN A 137 -14.95 4.26 -4.61
CA GLN A 137 -16.26 4.91 -4.51
C GLN A 137 -16.39 5.89 -3.34
N GLN A 138 -15.47 5.81 -2.36
CA GLN A 138 -15.43 6.72 -1.22
C GLN A 138 -14.28 7.73 -1.31
N ASP A 139 -13.66 7.89 -2.47
CA ASP A 139 -12.52 8.79 -2.74
C ASP A 139 -11.32 8.52 -1.81
N ILE A 140 -11.12 7.27 -1.41
CA ILE A 140 -9.97 6.86 -0.60
C ILE A 140 -8.89 6.36 -1.56
N LEU A 141 -7.72 6.98 -1.49
CA LEU A 141 -6.56 6.56 -2.28
C LEU A 141 -6.03 5.20 -1.81
N ILE A 142 -5.52 4.40 -2.72
CA ILE A 142 -5.08 3.03 -2.44
C ILE A 142 -3.61 2.89 -2.79
N LEU A 143 -2.85 2.34 -1.85
CA LEU A 143 -1.49 1.88 -2.04
C LEU A 143 -1.51 0.36 -1.92
N LEU A 144 -1.29 -0.35 -3.02
CA LEU A 144 -1.18 -1.81 -2.98
C LEU A 144 0.19 -2.19 -2.43
N ASP A 145 0.23 -3.00 -1.39
CA ASP A 145 1.48 -3.45 -0.77
C ASP A 145 1.72 -4.93 -1.02
N ASN A 146 2.76 -5.27 -1.79
CA ASN A 146 3.20 -6.66 -1.87
C ASN A 146 3.89 -7.09 -0.56
N HIS A 147 3.09 -7.65 0.33
CA HIS A 147 3.49 -7.81 1.73
C HIS A 147 4.26 -9.10 2.03
N VAL A 148 3.96 -10.16 1.27
CA VAL A 148 4.69 -11.44 1.26
C VAL A 148 4.55 -12.09 -0.13
N ARG A 149 5.45 -13.02 -0.47
CA ARG A 149 5.21 -13.89 -1.64
C ARG A 149 4.20 -14.97 -1.25
N LYS A 150 4.59 -15.83 -0.31
CA LYS A 150 3.73 -16.88 0.24
C LYS A 150 2.91 -16.32 1.39
N ALA A 151 1.59 -16.51 1.34
CA ALA A 151 0.68 -16.04 2.36
C ALA A 151 0.99 -16.71 3.72
N MET A 152 1.28 -15.88 4.73
CA MET A 152 1.51 -16.29 6.11
C MET A 152 1.68 -15.06 7.01
N TRP A 153 1.67 -15.29 8.33
CA TRP A 153 2.13 -14.28 9.28
C TRP A 153 3.60 -13.92 9.07
N CYS A 154 3.83 -12.63 8.85
CA CYS A 154 5.14 -12.01 8.70
C CYS A 154 5.48 -11.23 10.00
N CYS A 155 6.73 -11.06 10.41
CA CYS A 155 7.96 -11.24 9.64
C CYS A 155 9.07 -11.84 10.52
N SER A 156 9.81 -12.81 10.02
CA SER A 156 11.04 -13.31 10.64
C SER A 156 12.17 -13.48 9.61
N ASP A 157 13.42 -13.58 10.10
CA ASP A 157 14.59 -13.81 9.23
C ASP A 157 14.58 -15.18 8.53
N SER A 158 13.72 -16.11 8.96
CA SER A 158 13.72 -17.51 8.54
C SER A 158 12.37 -18.02 8.01
N ASP A 159 11.40 -17.12 7.81
CA ASP A 159 10.09 -17.48 7.25
C ASP A 159 10.11 -17.85 5.75
N GLY A 160 11.25 -17.64 5.08
CA GLY A 160 11.45 -17.96 3.67
C GLY A 160 10.80 -16.97 2.70
N ASN A 161 10.33 -15.82 3.17
CA ASN A 161 9.77 -14.73 2.38
C ASN A 161 10.65 -13.46 2.38
N GLY A 162 11.81 -13.48 3.04
CA GLY A 162 12.55 -12.28 3.41
C GLY A 162 13.24 -11.56 2.25
N PHE A 163 13.79 -12.29 1.30
CA PHE A 163 14.52 -11.73 0.16
C PHE A 163 14.36 -12.59 -1.11
N TRP A 164 14.60 -12.01 -2.28
CA TRP A 164 14.51 -12.74 -3.55
C TRP A 164 15.38 -14.00 -3.55
N ASN A 165 14.84 -15.09 -4.09
CA ASN A 165 15.40 -16.44 -4.09
C ASN A 165 15.42 -17.16 -2.73
N ASP A 166 14.78 -16.59 -1.70
CA ASP A 166 14.43 -17.38 -0.52
C ASP A 166 13.44 -18.51 -0.89
N LYS A 167 13.28 -19.47 0.02
CA LYS A 167 12.47 -20.68 -0.14
C LYS A 167 11.10 -20.44 -0.80
N TYR A 168 10.43 -19.35 -0.46
CA TYR A 168 9.12 -19.00 -0.98
C TYR A 168 9.13 -17.74 -1.85
N PHE A 169 10.26 -17.08 -2.08
CA PHE A 169 10.31 -15.81 -2.81
C PHE A 169 10.96 -15.99 -4.18
N ASP A 170 10.24 -16.65 -5.08
CA ASP A 170 10.61 -16.77 -6.49
C ASP A 170 10.43 -15.42 -7.22
N PRO A 171 11.50 -14.85 -7.83
CA PRO A 171 11.39 -13.59 -8.56
C PRO A 171 10.44 -13.61 -9.75
N ILE A 172 10.34 -14.72 -10.48
CA ILE A 172 9.47 -14.82 -11.67
C ILE A 172 8.00 -14.79 -11.28
N GLU A 173 7.63 -15.50 -10.21
CA GLU A 173 6.27 -15.44 -9.69
C GLU A 173 5.94 -14.06 -9.12
N TRP A 174 6.91 -13.43 -8.44
CA TRP A 174 6.76 -12.07 -7.93
C TRP A 174 6.55 -11.05 -9.06
N GLU A 175 7.36 -11.08 -10.12
CA GLU A 175 7.19 -10.23 -11.31
C GLU A 175 5.83 -10.43 -11.96
N ASN A 176 5.40 -11.68 -12.15
CA ASN A 176 4.09 -11.99 -12.73
C ASN A 176 2.93 -11.49 -11.85
N GLY A 177 3.04 -11.66 -10.53
CA GLY A 177 2.05 -11.17 -9.59
C GLY A 177 1.97 -9.63 -9.56
N LEU A 178 3.11 -8.95 -9.54
CA LEU A 178 3.17 -7.50 -9.65
C LEU A 178 2.59 -7.00 -10.98
N ARG A 179 2.82 -7.72 -12.09
CA ARG A 179 2.23 -7.40 -13.40
C ARG A 179 0.71 -7.49 -13.35
N LEU A 180 0.15 -8.56 -12.77
CA LEU A 180 -1.30 -8.69 -12.61
C LEU A 180 -1.88 -7.56 -11.75
N MET A 181 -1.29 -7.28 -10.60
CA MET A 181 -1.77 -6.20 -9.73
C MET A 181 -1.61 -4.81 -10.37
N SER A 182 -0.58 -4.61 -11.19
CA SER A 182 -0.41 -3.37 -11.98
C SER A 182 -1.48 -3.21 -13.06
N LEU A 183 -1.91 -4.31 -13.70
CA LEU A 183 -3.04 -4.30 -14.63
C LEU A 183 -4.36 -3.95 -13.93
N ILE A 184 -4.61 -4.52 -12.75
CA ILE A 184 -5.78 -4.18 -11.92
C ILE A 184 -5.74 -2.70 -11.54
N ALA A 185 -4.58 -2.21 -11.05
CA ALA A 185 -4.39 -0.82 -10.67
C ALA A 185 -4.63 0.15 -11.82
N ARG A 186 -4.28 -0.22 -13.05
CA ARG A 186 -4.48 0.63 -14.24
C ARG A 186 -5.95 0.89 -14.56
N GLN A 187 -6.86 0.05 -14.08
CA GLN A 187 -8.31 0.20 -14.31
C GLN A 187 -9.00 1.10 -13.28
N LYS A 188 -8.28 1.57 -12.25
CA LYS A 188 -8.84 2.28 -11.09
C LYS A 188 -7.96 3.47 -10.74
N HIS A 189 -8.44 4.69 -10.95
CA HIS A 189 -7.62 5.90 -10.80
C HIS A 189 -7.20 6.16 -9.34
N HIS A 190 -7.98 5.67 -8.37
CA HIS A 190 -7.65 5.81 -6.95
C HIS A 190 -6.55 4.84 -6.48
N ILE A 191 -6.13 3.88 -7.30
CA ILE A 191 -4.94 3.07 -7.01
C ILE A 191 -3.70 3.82 -7.48
N VAL A 192 -3.07 4.52 -6.55
CA VAL A 192 -2.04 5.53 -6.86
C VAL A 192 -0.62 5.06 -6.62
N ALA A 193 -0.44 3.96 -5.89
CA ALA A 193 0.89 3.38 -5.71
C ALA A 193 0.85 1.86 -5.62
N ILE A 194 1.96 1.23 -6.04
CA ILE A 194 2.27 -0.18 -5.76
C ILE A 194 3.62 -0.25 -5.06
N SER A 195 3.68 -0.92 -3.91
CA SER A 195 4.94 -1.31 -3.27
C SER A 195 5.48 -2.58 -3.90
N LEU A 196 6.76 -2.54 -4.26
CA LEU A 196 7.47 -3.69 -4.81
C LEU A 196 7.45 -4.88 -3.86
N ARG A 197 7.77 -4.64 -2.59
CA ARG A 197 7.95 -5.68 -1.58
C ARG A 197 8.14 -5.10 -0.17
N ASN A 198 7.29 -5.45 0.78
CA ASN A 198 7.40 -5.08 2.20
C ASN A 198 8.60 -5.72 2.93
N GLU A 199 9.34 -4.92 3.70
CA GLU A 199 10.30 -5.35 4.73
C GLU A 199 11.26 -6.45 4.27
N LEU A 200 12.03 -6.16 3.22
CA LEU A 200 13.11 -7.06 2.79
C LEU A 200 14.04 -7.31 3.98
N ARG A 201 14.38 -8.57 4.25
CA ARG A 201 15.10 -9.01 5.47
C ARG A 201 15.83 -10.34 5.28
N GLY A 202 16.50 -10.81 6.33
CA GLY A 202 17.16 -12.11 6.38
C GLY A 202 18.63 -12.09 5.97
N SER A 203 19.31 -13.22 6.16
CA SER A 203 20.78 -13.32 5.95
C SER A 203 21.21 -13.27 4.48
N GLY A 204 20.28 -13.50 3.54
CA GLY A 204 20.55 -13.49 2.09
C GLY A 204 20.59 -12.09 1.46
N GLN A 205 20.23 -11.04 2.22
CA GLN A 205 20.17 -9.68 1.70
C GLN A 205 21.53 -9.18 1.22
N ASN A 206 21.54 -8.57 0.04
CA ASN A 206 22.72 -7.90 -0.50
C ASN A 206 22.30 -6.76 -1.45
N LEU A 207 23.16 -5.74 -1.57
CA LEU A 207 22.87 -4.58 -2.41
C LEU A 207 22.82 -4.91 -3.92
N PRO A 208 23.74 -5.72 -4.49
CA PRO A 208 23.67 -6.07 -5.91
C PRO A 208 22.32 -6.65 -6.34
N ASP A 209 21.80 -7.64 -5.60
CA ASP A 209 20.49 -8.24 -5.90
C ASP A 209 19.35 -7.27 -5.61
N TRP A 210 19.44 -6.48 -4.54
CA TRP A 210 18.43 -5.44 -4.26
C TRP A 210 18.29 -4.49 -5.44
N TYR A 211 19.39 -3.93 -5.96
CA TYR A 211 19.33 -3.04 -7.14
C TYR A 211 18.84 -3.78 -8.38
N LYS A 212 19.31 -5.00 -8.62
CA LYS A 212 18.86 -5.82 -9.76
C LYS A 212 17.35 -5.99 -9.77
N TYR A 213 16.76 -6.50 -8.69
CA TYR A 213 15.32 -6.80 -8.65
C TYR A 213 14.48 -5.54 -8.52
N VAL A 214 14.96 -4.49 -7.85
CA VAL A 214 14.28 -3.18 -7.85
C VAL A 214 14.19 -2.62 -9.26
N LEU A 215 15.28 -2.66 -10.05
CA LEU A 215 15.25 -2.18 -11.43
C LEU A 215 14.32 -3.02 -12.32
N ILE A 216 14.32 -4.35 -12.17
CA ILE A 216 13.38 -5.23 -12.89
C ILE A 216 11.92 -4.91 -12.50
N GLY A 217 11.63 -4.77 -11.22
CA GLY A 217 10.29 -4.45 -10.72
C GLY A 217 9.81 -3.08 -11.20
N VAL A 218 10.69 -2.08 -11.19
CA VAL A 218 10.38 -0.72 -11.64
C VAL A 218 10.22 -0.64 -13.15
N ILE A 219 11.26 -1.01 -13.91
CA ILE A 219 11.37 -0.78 -15.35
C ILE A 219 10.56 -1.83 -16.11
N ASP A 220 10.84 -3.11 -15.85
CA ASP A 220 10.37 -4.20 -16.69
C ASP A 220 8.99 -4.76 -16.29
N THR A 221 8.55 -4.44 -15.08
CA THR A 221 7.28 -4.94 -14.53
C THR A 221 6.23 -3.85 -14.39
N ILE A 222 6.38 -2.94 -13.42
CA ILE A 222 5.32 -1.99 -13.07
C ILE A 222 5.21 -0.88 -14.12
N HIS A 223 6.31 -0.19 -14.45
CA HIS A 223 6.23 0.93 -15.39
C HIS A 223 5.78 0.52 -16.80
N GLN A 224 6.26 -0.62 -17.31
CA GLN A 224 5.79 -1.19 -18.59
C GLN A 224 4.27 -1.45 -18.60
N THR A 225 3.70 -1.80 -17.45
CA THR A 225 2.28 -2.21 -17.34
C THR A 225 1.36 -1.02 -17.02
N ASN A 226 1.79 -0.17 -16.10
CA ASN A 226 1.08 1.01 -15.62
C ASN A 226 2.09 2.17 -15.42
N PRO A 227 2.35 2.98 -16.45
CA PRO A 227 3.35 4.05 -16.37
C PRO A 227 2.95 5.23 -15.48
N ASP A 228 1.67 5.33 -15.12
CA ASP A 228 1.10 6.45 -14.37
C ASP A 228 1.21 6.29 -12.85
N ILE A 229 1.42 5.07 -12.36
CA ILE A 229 1.41 4.77 -10.92
C ILE A 229 2.73 5.13 -10.22
N LEU A 230 2.64 5.50 -8.94
CA LEU A 230 3.83 5.60 -8.09
C LEU A 230 4.34 4.20 -7.73
N ILE A 231 5.67 4.06 -7.66
CA ILE A 231 6.33 2.81 -7.30
C ILE A 231 7.03 3.02 -5.97
N VAL A 232 6.56 2.30 -4.95
CA VAL A 232 7.13 2.34 -3.60
C VAL A 232 8.24 1.31 -3.48
N ILE A 233 9.41 1.77 -3.06
CA ILE A 233 10.63 0.97 -2.93
C ILE A 233 11.02 0.91 -1.45
N SER A 234 10.97 -0.30 -0.91
CA SER A 234 11.38 -0.66 0.44
C SER A 234 12.90 -0.77 0.60
N GLY A 235 13.37 -0.62 1.84
CA GLY A 235 14.77 -0.69 2.22
C GLY A 235 15.28 -2.11 2.45
N LEU A 236 16.36 -2.21 3.21
CA LEU A 236 16.87 -3.49 3.75
C LEU A 236 16.59 -3.57 5.25
N ASN A 237 16.81 -4.76 5.82
CA ASN A 237 16.67 -5.02 7.25
C ASN A 237 15.30 -4.56 7.80
N TYR A 238 14.21 -5.11 7.28
CA TYR A 238 12.83 -4.76 7.67
C TYR A 238 12.49 -3.30 7.36
N ASP A 239 12.98 -2.78 6.25
CA ASP A 239 12.86 -1.37 5.85
C ASP A 239 13.42 -0.37 6.88
N LEU A 240 14.29 -0.86 7.78
CA LEU A 240 14.96 -0.04 8.79
C LEU A 240 16.26 0.59 8.27
N ASP A 241 16.74 0.17 7.09
CA ASP A 241 17.96 0.71 6.48
C ASP A 241 17.71 1.18 5.05
N LEU A 242 17.77 2.51 4.87
CA LEU A 242 17.78 3.20 3.57
C LEU A 242 19.11 3.94 3.34
N SER A 243 20.12 3.69 4.17
CA SER A 243 21.35 4.48 4.21
C SER A 243 22.17 4.37 2.93
N PHE A 244 22.04 3.27 2.19
CA PHE A 244 22.74 3.03 0.93
C PHE A 244 22.21 3.87 -0.24
N ILE A 245 20.95 4.29 -0.19
CA ILE A 245 20.29 5.06 -1.26
C ILE A 245 20.95 6.42 -1.47
N ARG A 246 21.54 7.01 -0.41
CA ARG A 246 22.23 8.31 -0.52
C ARG A 246 23.44 8.27 -1.47
N TYR A 247 24.03 7.09 -1.67
CA TYR A 247 25.24 6.92 -2.47
C TYR A 247 24.90 6.55 -3.90
N THR A 248 23.84 5.76 -4.08
CA THR A 248 23.32 5.38 -5.40
C THR A 248 21.80 5.43 -5.37
N PRO A 249 21.19 6.61 -5.53
CA PRO A 249 19.74 6.72 -5.68
C PRO A 249 19.26 5.85 -6.85
N VAL A 250 18.16 5.13 -6.66
CA VAL A 250 17.55 4.32 -7.73
C VAL A 250 17.18 5.23 -8.90
N GLN A 251 16.71 6.46 -8.64
CA GLN A 251 16.38 7.42 -9.70
C GLN A 251 17.56 7.70 -10.64
N ASP A 252 18.81 7.63 -10.17
CA ASP A 252 19.99 7.86 -11.02
C ASP A 252 20.24 6.71 -12.01
N LEU A 253 19.67 5.55 -11.74
CA LEU A 253 19.75 4.34 -12.57
C LEU A 253 18.53 4.19 -13.51
N LEU A 254 17.54 5.09 -13.42
CA LEU A 254 16.30 5.00 -14.17
C LEU A 254 16.26 5.95 -15.38
N PRO A 255 15.51 5.60 -16.44
CA PRO A 255 15.14 6.55 -17.48
C PRO A 255 14.38 7.76 -16.91
N GLU A 256 14.57 8.95 -17.49
CA GLU A 256 13.96 10.22 -17.02
C GLU A 256 12.44 10.13 -16.82
N LEU A 257 11.73 9.43 -17.71
CA LEU A 257 10.27 9.25 -17.66
C LEU A 257 9.78 8.52 -16.40
N ILE A 258 10.64 7.76 -15.72
CA ILE A 258 10.27 6.94 -14.56
C ILE A 258 10.69 7.60 -13.23
N LYS A 259 11.70 8.48 -13.24
CA LYS A 259 12.30 9.05 -12.01
C LYS A 259 11.27 9.71 -11.10
N SER A 260 10.30 10.41 -11.70
CA SER A 260 9.20 11.10 -10.99
C SER A 260 8.12 10.16 -10.45
N LYS A 261 8.27 8.84 -10.59
CA LYS A 261 7.34 7.83 -10.05
C LYS A 261 7.85 7.15 -8.79
N ILE A 262 9.11 7.38 -8.40
CA ILE A 262 9.74 6.64 -7.31
C ILE A 262 9.47 7.28 -5.95
N VAL A 263 9.00 6.46 -5.01
CA VAL A 263 8.84 6.78 -3.59
C VAL A 263 9.62 5.78 -2.76
N TYR A 264 10.40 6.23 -1.79
CA TYR A 264 11.08 5.33 -0.84
C TYR A 264 10.25 5.14 0.43
N GLU A 265 10.18 3.91 0.90
CA GLU A 265 9.49 3.53 2.15
C GLU A 265 10.52 3.04 3.18
N GLY A 266 10.35 3.52 4.42
CA GLY A 266 11.09 3.05 5.59
C GLY A 266 10.11 2.76 6.71
N HIS A 267 10.42 1.79 7.56
CA HIS A 267 9.57 1.38 8.66
C HIS A 267 10.16 1.82 10.00
N TRP A 268 9.29 2.15 10.96
CA TRP A 268 9.71 2.58 12.29
C TRP A 268 8.74 2.07 13.35
N TYR A 269 9.28 1.32 14.29
CA TYR A 269 8.57 0.80 15.44
C TYR A 269 9.14 1.37 16.74
N SER A 270 8.41 1.25 17.84
CA SER A 270 8.87 1.73 19.16
C SER A 270 10.15 1.04 19.63
N TRP A 271 10.42 -0.16 19.15
CA TRP A 271 11.64 -0.93 19.41
C TRP A 271 12.76 -0.73 18.37
N SER A 272 12.49 -0.02 17.27
CA SER A 272 13.55 0.34 16.31
C SER A 272 14.52 1.33 16.97
N ASN A 273 15.82 1.23 16.71
CA ASN A 273 16.80 2.15 17.29
C ASN A 273 16.64 3.58 16.71
N VAL A 274 15.79 4.37 17.37
CA VAL A 274 15.35 5.71 17.00
C VAL A 274 16.51 6.67 16.69
N GLN A 275 17.69 6.44 17.27
CA GLN A 275 18.86 7.30 17.10
C GLN A 275 19.57 7.07 15.75
N LYS A 276 19.66 5.82 15.26
CA LYS A 276 20.12 5.49 13.91
C LYS A 276 19.14 6.06 12.86
N CYS A 277 17.84 5.89 13.10
CA CYS A 277 16.76 6.43 12.26
C CYS A 277 16.79 7.96 12.11
N ARG A 278 17.13 8.69 13.19
CA ARG A 278 17.25 10.15 13.18
C ARG A 278 18.34 10.65 12.22
N MET A 279 19.41 9.87 12.02
CA MET A 279 20.49 10.23 11.10
C MET A 279 20.11 9.97 9.65
N GLU A 280 19.52 8.81 9.36
CA GLU A 280 19.18 8.41 7.98
C GLU A 280 18.15 9.34 7.33
N LEU A 281 17.05 9.67 8.04
CA LEU A 281 16.03 10.59 7.50
C LEU A 281 16.50 12.04 7.35
N ARG A 282 17.46 12.46 8.18
CA ARG A 282 18.12 13.78 8.01
C ARG A 282 19.03 13.79 6.80
N MET A 283 19.73 12.70 6.54
CA MET A 283 20.60 12.55 5.37
C MET A 283 19.81 12.47 4.06
N LEU A 284 18.60 11.90 4.09
CA LEU A 284 17.71 11.82 2.92
C LEU A 284 16.83 13.08 2.72
N GLY A 285 16.90 14.08 3.59
CA GLY A 285 16.10 15.33 3.47
C GLY A 285 14.59 15.17 3.71
N VAL A 286 14.15 14.01 4.20
CA VAL A 286 12.74 13.55 4.21
C VAL A 286 11.90 14.22 5.32
N ILE A 287 12.48 14.54 6.48
CA ILE A 287 11.74 15.13 7.63
C ILE A 287 12.50 16.29 8.26
N SER A 288 11.81 17.42 8.51
CA SER A 288 12.38 18.57 9.23
C SER A 288 12.58 18.29 10.73
N ARG A 289 13.55 18.97 11.36
CA ARG A 289 13.85 18.82 12.81
C ARG A 289 12.63 18.96 13.71
N GLN A 290 11.67 19.81 13.35
CA GLN A 290 10.50 20.12 14.16
C GLN A 290 9.42 19.02 14.08
N LYS A 291 9.17 18.51 12.87
CA LYS A 291 8.16 17.45 12.65
C LYS A 291 8.58 16.14 13.32
N MET A 292 9.88 15.85 13.32
CA MET A 292 10.48 14.70 14.03
C MET A 292 10.32 14.80 15.55
N LYS A 293 10.52 15.99 16.14
CA LYS A 293 10.32 16.20 17.59
C LYS A 293 8.87 15.93 18.00
N ASN A 294 7.90 16.30 17.17
CA ASN A 294 6.48 16.12 17.47
C ASN A 294 6.03 14.65 17.40
N ILE A 295 6.57 13.84 16.47
CA ILE A 295 6.30 12.40 16.40
C ILE A 295 6.83 11.72 17.67
N LEU A 296 8.08 12.01 18.05
CA LEU A 296 8.71 11.40 19.23
C LEU A 296 8.03 11.79 20.55
N ARG A 297 7.49 13.00 20.65
CA ARG A 297 6.79 13.47 21.85
C ARG A 297 5.40 12.85 22.04
N ARG A 298 4.89 12.19 21.01
CA ARG A 298 3.55 11.59 20.98
C ARG A 298 3.57 10.08 21.23
N TYR A 299 4.74 9.44 21.08
CA TYR A 299 4.92 7.98 21.13
C TYR A 299 6.11 7.51 21.98
N GLY A 300 6.82 8.41 22.66
CA GLY A 300 7.80 8.12 23.70
C GLY A 300 7.49 8.92 24.95
#